data_AF-A0A5Y7FAK5-F1
#
_entry.id   AF-A0A5Y7FAK5-F1
#
_cell.length_a   1.000
_cell.length_b   1.000
_cell.length_c   1.000
_cell.angle_alpha   90.00
_cell.angle_beta   90.00
_cell.angle_gamma   90.00
#
_symmetry.space_group_name_H-M   'P 1'
#
loop_
_entity.id
_entity.type
_entity.pdbx_description
1 polymer ?
#
loop_
_entity_poly.entity_id
_entity_poly.type
_entity_poly.pdbx_seq_one_letter_code
_entity_poly.pdbx_strand_id
1 'polypeptide(L)'
;MNKTLIFHENSHIDLNASFAPGTYISLQLEKESDEKLKWAFVECESKEKLNLLLHDCNGYIDEKNLKVLFENDDLIYNESYKDNILSFCLPINRSNEPKEDIQDYKYYIVLFAYSSEKTMPNLEDHYIIIDMSFRVGVGDDEDVEESKLRNDFNSDIIQTNCIFSVFEAVEFLKACQSFKEKAKETNNYEFFKNYPQLAGKIAYIYYRFDLANEKF
;
A
#
# COMPACT_ATOMS: atom_id res chain seq x y z
N MET A 1 7.34 -25.06 -1.07
CA MET A 1 7.53 -24.83 0.38
C MET A 1 6.96 -23.45 0.64
N ASN A 2 5.82 -23.32 1.35
CA ASN A 2 5.22 -22.01 1.64
C ASN A 2 6.21 -21.24 2.51
N LYS A 3 6.87 -20.26 1.91
CA LYS A 3 7.89 -19.43 2.52
C LYS A 3 7.48 -17.99 2.23
N THR A 4 6.58 -17.46 3.04
CA THR A 4 5.83 -16.24 2.71
C THR A 4 6.39 -15.04 3.48
N LEU A 5 6.36 -13.86 2.85
CA LEU A 5 6.43 -12.60 3.59
C LEU A 5 5.09 -12.37 4.28
N ILE A 6 5.14 -11.94 5.55
CA ILE A 6 3.96 -11.63 6.34
C ILE A 6 4.09 -10.23 6.94
N PHE A 7 2.94 -9.62 7.25
CA PHE A 7 2.94 -8.41 8.04
C PHE A 7 3.28 -8.72 9.50
N HIS A 8 3.96 -7.78 10.15
CA HIS A 8 4.36 -7.91 11.54
C HIS A 8 3.13 -8.08 12.47
N GLU A 9 3.28 -8.92 13.51
CA GLU A 9 2.21 -9.63 14.25
C GLU A 9 1.14 -8.76 14.94
N ASN A 10 1.33 -7.45 15.02
CA ASN A 10 0.39 -6.51 15.67
C ASN A 10 -0.48 -5.71 14.69
N SER A 11 -0.43 -6.03 13.41
CA SER A 11 -1.19 -5.31 12.39
C SER A 11 -2.49 -6.03 12.03
N HIS A 12 -3.63 -5.35 12.22
CA HIS A 12 -4.96 -5.81 11.77
C HIS A 12 -5.14 -5.51 10.27
N ILE A 13 -4.26 -6.11 9.46
CA ILE A 13 -4.27 -5.93 8.01
C ILE A 13 -5.23 -6.94 7.38
N ASP A 14 -6.10 -6.44 6.51
CA ASP A 14 -6.90 -7.26 5.60
C ASP A 14 -6.25 -7.23 4.21
N LEU A 15 -5.70 -8.37 3.79
CA LEU A 15 -5.10 -8.56 2.46
C LEU A 15 -6.09 -8.41 1.31
N ASN A 16 -7.40 -8.47 1.58
CA ASN A 16 -8.44 -8.26 0.57
C ASN A 16 -8.79 -6.78 0.40
N ALA A 17 -8.35 -5.92 1.32
CA ALA A 17 -8.54 -4.48 1.26
C ALA A 17 -7.31 -3.82 0.62
N SER A 18 -7.56 -2.78 -0.19
CA SER A 18 -6.45 -2.01 -0.75
C SER A 18 -5.79 -1.11 0.30
N PHE A 19 -4.49 -0.94 0.12
CA PHE A 19 -3.68 0.04 0.82
C PHE A 19 -3.71 1.36 0.07
N ALA A 20 -3.61 2.46 0.83
CA ALA A 20 -3.40 3.77 0.23
C ALA A 20 -1.90 4.00 -0.07
N PRO A 21 -1.57 4.79 -1.10
CA PRO A 21 -0.23 5.33 -1.26
C PRO A 21 0.26 6.00 0.03
N GLY A 22 1.56 5.84 0.34
CA GLY A 22 2.14 6.36 1.58
C GLY A 22 1.83 5.57 2.86
N THR A 23 1.04 4.48 2.79
CA THR A 23 0.77 3.66 4.00
C THR A 23 2.07 3.09 4.56
N TYR A 24 2.32 3.31 5.86
CA TYR A 24 3.45 2.71 6.56
C TYR A 24 3.15 1.24 6.89
N ILE A 25 4.03 0.33 6.50
CA ILE A 25 3.90 -1.10 6.75
C ILE A 25 5.19 -1.69 7.30
N SER A 26 5.06 -2.81 8.00
CA SER A 26 6.17 -3.61 8.50
C SER A 26 5.99 -5.06 8.06
N LEU A 27 7.00 -5.60 7.39
CA LEU A 27 7.04 -6.95 6.85
C LEU A 27 8.16 -7.75 7.49
N GLN A 28 7.94 -9.04 7.66
CA GLN A 28 8.94 -10.00 8.12
C GLN A 28 8.78 -11.32 7.35
N LEU A 29 9.80 -12.17 7.42
CA LEU A 29 9.64 -13.55 6.98
C LEU A 29 8.79 -14.34 7.98
N GLU A 30 7.93 -15.22 7.48
CA GLU A 30 7.15 -16.14 8.32
C GLU A 30 8.04 -17.08 9.15
N LYS A 31 9.25 -17.36 8.66
CA LYS A 31 10.29 -18.12 9.37
C LYS A 31 11.59 -17.36 9.32
N GLU A 32 12.32 -17.36 10.43
CA GLU A 32 13.67 -16.81 10.47
C GLU A 32 14.53 -17.41 9.36
N SER A 33 15.40 -16.56 8.81
CA SER A 33 16.40 -16.93 7.82
C SER A 33 17.76 -16.46 8.31
N ASP A 34 18.75 -17.34 8.24
CA ASP A 34 20.15 -17.00 8.50
C ASP A 34 20.80 -16.30 7.30
N GLU A 35 20.11 -16.24 6.14
CA GLU A 35 20.61 -15.60 4.93
C GLU A 35 20.49 -14.07 5.02
N LYS A 36 21.52 -13.36 4.53
CA LYS A 36 21.44 -11.92 4.32
C LYS A 36 20.56 -11.62 3.11
N LEU A 37 19.49 -10.86 3.31
CA LEU A 37 18.47 -10.58 2.29
C LEU A 37 18.57 -9.16 1.73
N LYS A 38 18.25 -9.04 0.45
CA LYS A 38 17.87 -7.79 -0.22
C LYS A 38 16.37 -7.70 -0.29
N TRP A 39 15.87 -6.47 -0.22
CA TRP A 39 14.45 -6.19 -0.33
C TRP A 39 14.21 -5.20 -1.46
N ALA A 40 13.28 -5.55 -2.34
CA ALA A 40 12.94 -4.72 -3.48
C ALA A 40 11.48 -4.96 -3.87
N PHE A 41 10.90 -4.04 -4.63
CA PHE A 41 9.58 -4.22 -5.18
C PHE A 41 9.51 -3.80 -6.64
N VAL A 42 8.49 -4.31 -7.32
CA VAL A 42 8.16 -3.96 -8.69
C VAL A 42 6.71 -3.47 -8.74
N GLU A 43 6.48 -2.42 -9.51
CA GLU A 43 5.15 -1.84 -9.70
C GLU A 43 4.41 -2.52 -10.84
N CYS A 44 3.14 -2.82 -10.61
CA CYS A 44 2.21 -3.40 -11.57
C CYS A 44 0.99 -2.49 -11.67
N GLU A 45 1.02 -1.57 -12.62
CA GLU A 45 -0.01 -0.55 -12.86
C GLU A 45 -1.31 -1.09 -13.50
N SER A 46 -1.51 -2.41 -13.52
CA SER A 46 -2.78 -3.03 -13.89
C SER A 46 -2.83 -4.49 -13.44
N LYS A 47 -4.01 -5.12 -13.51
CA LYS A 47 -4.15 -6.55 -13.27
C LYS A 47 -3.43 -7.38 -14.33
N GLU A 48 -3.41 -6.92 -15.58
CA GLU A 48 -2.69 -7.56 -16.69
C GLU A 48 -1.18 -7.56 -16.43
N LYS A 49 -0.61 -6.45 -15.97
CA LYS A 49 0.82 -6.39 -15.63
C LYS A 49 1.18 -7.28 -14.44
N LEU A 50 0.31 -7.34 -13.43
CA LEU A 50 0.49 -8.30 -12.34
C LEU A 50 0.47 -9.74 -12.87
N ASN A 51 -0.49 -10.09 -13.73
CA ASN A 51 -0.56 -11.42 -14.32
C ASN A 51 0.66 -11.75 -15.21
N LEU A 52 1.19 -10.76 -15.94
CA LEU A 52 2.42 -10.90 -16.72
C LEU A 52 3.62 -11.21 -15.82
N LEU A 53 3.82 -10.46 -14.74
CA LEU A 53 4.87 -10.74 -13.76
C LEU A 53 4.73 -12.14 -13.16
N LEU A 54 3.50 -12.55 -12.80
CA LEU A 54 3.25 -13.87 -12.22
C LEU A 54 3.44 -15.04 -13.21
N HIS A 55 3.33 -14.77 -14.51
CA HIS A 55 3.53 -15.77 -15.56
C HIS A 55 4.99 -15.83 -16.06
N ASP A 56 5.62 -14.68 -16.27
CA ASP A 56 6.99 -14.56 -16.79
C ASP A 56 7.79 -13.50 -15.99
N CYS A 57 8.09 -13.84 -14.74
CA CYS A 57 8.79 -12.95 -13.82
C CYS A 57 10.18 -12.54 -14.34
N ASN A 58 10.93 -13.50 -14.89
CA ASN A 58 12.29 -13.26 -15.38
C ASN A 58 12.33 -12.39 -16.65
N GLY A 59 11.27 -12.43 -17.47
CA GLY A 59 11.11 -11.53 -18.62
C GLY A 59 10.54 -10.16 -18.25
N TYR A 60 9.81 -10.06 -17.14
CA TYR A 60 9.17 -8.82 -16.69
C TYR A 60 10.10 -7.96 -15.83
N ILE A 61 10.84 -8.54 -14.90
CA ILE A 61 11.69 -7.79 -13.96
C ILE A 61 13.03 -7.45 -14.61
N ASP A 62 13.41 -6.17 -14.54
CA ASP A 62 14.71 -5.67 -14.97
C ASP A 62 15.23 -4.57 -14.03
N GLU A 63 16.45 -4.09 -14.28
CA GLU A 63 17.07 -3.03 -13.47
C GLU A 63 16.32 -1.69 -13.49
N LYS A 64 15.45 -1.45 -14.49
CA LYS A 64 14.73 -0.19 -14.65
C LYS A 64 13.44 -0.17 -13.84
N ASN A 65 12.80 -1.33 -13.64
CA ASN A 65 11.54 -1.43 -12.93
C ASN A 65 11.67 -2.00 -11.50
N LEU A 66 12.81 -2.56 -11.14
CA LEU A 66 13.10 -3.01 -9.79
C LEU A 66 13.50 -1.84 -8.88
N LYS A 67 12.71 -1.59 -7.84
CA LYS A 67 12.97 -0.56 -6.83
C LYS A 67 13.53 -1.21 -5.56
N VAL A 68 14.82 -1.02 -5.31
CA VAL A 68 15.52 -1.56 -4.14
C VAL A 68 15.22 -0.69 -2.91
N LEU A 69 14.78 -1.34 -1.83
CA LEU A 69 14.49 -0.71 -0.53
C LEU A 69 15.74 -0.81 0.37
N PHE A 70 16.28 -2.03 0.50
CA PHE A 70 17.39 -2.32 1.39
C PHE A 70 18.43 -3.23 0.74
N GLU A 71 19.70 -2.79 0.79
CA GLU A 71 20.86 -3.56 0.37
C GLU A 71 22.01 -3.36 1.37
N ASN A 72 22.62 -4.47 1.82
CA ASN A 72 23.89 -4.45 2.55
C ASN A 72 23.99 -3.52 3.78
N ASP A 73 22.95 -3.48 4.61
CA ASP A 73 22.88 -2.67 5.84
C ASP A 73 22.70 -1.14 5.60
N ASP A 74 22.66 -0.73 4.33
CA ASP A 74 22.36 0.64 3.92
C ASP A 74 20.89 0.75 3.45
N LEU A 75 20.09 1.50 4.20
CA LEU A 75 18.69 1.80 3.87
C LEU A 75 18.64 2.91 2.82
N ILE A 76 17.85 2.72 1.76
CA ILE A 76 17.84 3.65 0.62
C ILE A 76 16.72 4.71 0.76
N TYR A 77 15.69 4.48 1.60
CA TYR A 77 14.55 5.38 1.81
C TYR A 77 14.11 5.43 3.29
N ASN A 78 13.06 6.21 3.64
CA ASN A 78 12.44 6.32 4.99
C ASN A 78 12.03 4.97 5.61
N GLU A 79 13.03 4.21 6.06
CA GLU A 79 12.93 2.79 6.33
C GLU A 79 13.59 2.47 7.67
N SER A 80 13.17 1.35 8.25
CA SER A 80 13.90 0.74 9.36
C SER A 80 13.99 -0.76 9.14
N TYR A 81 15.20 -1.29 9.27
CA TYR A 81 15.45 -2.72 9.30
C TYR A 81 15.98 -3.08 10.69
N LYS A 82 15.17 -3.81 11.46
CA LYS A 82 15.54 -4.25 12.81
C LYS A 82 14.91 -5.59 13.09
N ASP A 83 15.66 -6.50 13.69
CA ASP A 83 15.15 -7.82 14.11
C ASP A 83 14.48 -8.60 12.95
N ASN A 84 15.05 -8.52 11.74
CA ASN A 84 14.51 -9.09 10.49
C ASN A 84 13.14 -8.57 10.04
N ILE A 85 12.75 -7.39 10.53
CA ILE A 85 11.54 -6.68 10.13
C ILE A 85 11.97 -5.50 9.25
N LEU A 86 11.49 -5.49 8.01
CA LEU A 86 11.57 -4.33 7.13
C LEU A 86 10.32 -3.47 7.32
N SER A 87 10.50 -2.22 7.72
CA SER A 87 9.40 -1.26 7.79
C SER A 87 9.65 -0.06 6.88
N PHE A 88 8.65 0.32 6.10
CA PHE A 88 8.76 1.38 5.10
C PHE A 88 7.38 1.96 4.75
N CYS A 89 7.37 3.15 4.15
CA CYS A 89 6.17 3.70 3.53
C CYS A 89 6.00 3.17 2.11
N LEU A 90 4.80 2.70 1.77
CA LEU A 90 4.44 2.40 0.39
C LEU A 90 4.63 3.65 -0.50
N PRO A 91 4.95 3.49 -1.80
CA PRO A 91 5.12 4.62 -2.72
C PRO A 91 3.93 5.57 -2.67
N ILE A 92 4.19 6.87 -2.56
CA ILE A 92 3.15 7.92 -2.60
C ILE A 92 2.70 8.13 -4.04
N ASN A 93 3.65 8.23 -4.97
CA ASN A 93 3.37 8.48 -6.37
C ASN A 93 3.17 7.16 -7.13
N ARG A 94 2.13 7.10 -7.96
CA ARG A 94 1.84 6.00 -8.86
C ARG A 94 1.97 6.45 -10.30
N SER A 95 2.53 5.61 -11.16
CA SER A 95 2.74 5.92 -12.58
C SER A 95 1.44 6.11 -13.37
N ASN A 96 0.34 5.51 -12.91
CA ASN A 96 -0.96 5.50 -13.58
C ASN A 96 -2.06 6.21 -12.79
N GLU A 97 -1.72 7.17 -11.91
CA GLU A 97 -2.71 7.89 -11.10
C GLU A 97 -3.87 8.38 -12.00
N PRO A 98 -5.13 8.09 -11.66
CA PRO A 98 -6.24 8.34 -12.54
C PRO A 98 -6.52 9.84 -12.68
N LYS A 99 -6.34 10.36 -13.89
CA LYS A 99 -6.66 11.75 -14.25
C LYS A 99 -8.14 11.97 -14.59
N GLU A 100 -8.85 10.89 -14.88
CA GLU A 100 -10.28 10.89 -15.21
C GLU A 100 -10.98 9.75 -14.45
N ASP A 101 -12.30 9.78 -14.48
CA ASP A 101 -13.16 8.79 -13.84
C ASP A 101 -12.96 7.38 -14.39
N ILE A 102 -12.50 6.46 -13.54
CA ILE A 102 -12.24 5.06 -13.91
C ILE A 102 -12.77 4.06 -12.86
N GLN A 103 -13.67 3.17 -13.24
CA GLN A 103 -14.30 2.24 -12.30
C GLN A 103 -13.35 1.14 -11.81
N ASP A 104 -12.59 0.53 -12.71
CA ASP A 104 -11.76 -0.64 -12.43
C ASP A 104 -10.28 -0.30 -12.25
N TYR A 105 -9.99 0.82 -11.59
CA TYR A 105 -8.62 1.24 -11.33
C TYR A 105 -7.88 0.20 -10.48
N LYS A 106 -6.70 -0.23 -10.95
CA LYS A 106 -5.84 -1.19 -10.26
C LYS A 106 -4.39 -0.74 -10.23
N TYR A 107 -3.77 -0.93 -9.07
CA TYR A 107 -2.34 -0.75 -8.89
C TYR A 107 -1.84 -1.72 -7.83
N TYR A 108 -0.77 -2.44 -8.14
CA TYR A 108 -0.17 -3.41 -7.25
C TYR A 108 1.32 -3.13 -7.12
N ILE A 109 1.88 -3.52 -5.98
CA ILE A 109 3.31 -3.77 -5.88
C ILE A 109 3.52 -5.25 -5.56
N VAL A 110 4.57 -5.83 -6.14
CA VAL A 110 5.06 -7.16 -5.76
C VAL A 110 6.40 -6.93 -5.08
N LEU A 111 6.43 -7.19 -3.77
CA LEU A 111 7.61 -6.97 -2.94
C LEU A 111 8.29 -8.31 -2.68
N PHE A 112 9.60 -8.33 -2.85
CA PHE A 112 10.46 -9.49 -2.75
C PHE A 112 11.46 -9.33 -1.60
N ALA A 113 11.73 -10.45 -0.93
CA ALA A 113 12.92 -10.63 -0.10
C ALA A 113 13.71 -11.81 -0.67
N TYR A 114 14.95 -11.55 -1.08
CA TYR A 114 15.75 -12.51 -1.85
C TYR A 114 17.21 -12.46 -1.42
N SER A 115 17.95 -13.52 -1.72
CA SER A 115 19.36 -13.64 -1.33
C SER A 115 20.19 -12.46 -1.84
N SER A 116 21.04 -11.89 -0.98
CA SER A 116 21.92 -10.78 -1.36
C SER A 116 22.98 -11.14 -2.42
N GLU A 117 23.24 -12.42 -2.63
CA GLU A 117 24.10 -12.92 -3.70
C GLU A 117 23.43 -12.88 -5.08
N LYS A 118 22.09 -12.75 -5.13
CA LYS A 118 21.34 -12.59 -6.39
C LYS A 118 21.30 -11.13 -6.81
N THR A 119 21.32 -10.92 -8.12
CA THR A 119 21.13 -9.61 -8.74
C THR A 119 19.66 -9.25 -8.93
N MET A 120 18.80 -10.24 -9.18
CA MET A 120 17.37 -10.06 -9.44
C MET A 120 16.55 -11.10 -8.67
N PRO A 121 15.38 -10.70 -8.11
CA PRO A 121 14.44 -11.64 -7.52
C PRO A 121 13.66 -12.42 -8.59
N ASN A 122 13.10 -13.55 -8.20
CA ASN A 122 12.11 -14.28 -8.99
C ASN A 122 11.00 -14.86 -8.11
N LEU A 123 10.04 -15.59 -8.70
CA LEU A 123 8.89 -16.15 -7.96
C LEU A 123 9.23 -17.35 -7.05
N GLU A 124 10.46 -17.86 -7.09
CA GLU A 124 10.96 -18.85 -6.12
C GLU A 124 11.46 -18.20 -4.83
N ASP A 125 11.76 -16.89 -4.87
CA ASP A 125 12.10 -16.08 -3.69
C ASP A 125 10.87 -15.76 -2.86
N HIS A 126 11.06 -15.16 -1.68
CA HIS A 126 9.96 -14.73 -0.83
C HIS A 126 9.30 -13.50 -1.43
N TYR A 127 7.97 -13.51 -1.58
CA TYR A 127 7.26 -12.33 -2.05
C TYR A 127 5.88 -12.15 -1.42
N ILE A 128 5.36 -10.93 -1.50
CA ILE A 128 3.99 -10.56 -1.18
C ILE A 128 3.45 -9.60 -2.24
N ILE A 129 2.18 -9.76 -2.59
CA ILE A 129 1.46 -8.85 -3.48
C ILE A 129 0.64 -7.92 -2.60
N ILE A 130 0.80 -6.61 -2.79
CA ILE A 130 0.06 -5.59 -2.06
C ILE A 130 -0.82 -4.84 -3.08
N ASP A 131 -2.13 -4.93 -2.89
CA ASP A 131 -3.09 -4.12 -3.64
C ASP A 131 -3.04 -2.70 -3.09
N MET A 132 -2.61 -1.75 -3.94
CA MET A 132 -2.54 -0.33 -3.62
C MET A 132 -3.54 0.45 -4.47
N SER A 133 -4.69 -0.13 -4.80
CA SER A 133 -5.69 0.49 -5.69
C SER A 133 -6.54 1.55 -5.02
N PHE A 134 -6.32 1.86 -3.73
CA PHE A 134 -7.09 2.90 -3.06
C PHE A 134 -6.87 4.24 -3.75
N ARG A 135 -7.95 4.99 -4.02
CA ARG A 135 -7.84 6.31 -4.66
C ARG A 135 -8.78 7.34 -4.05
N VAL A 136 -8.45 8.60 -4.25
CA VAL A 136 -9.19 9.76 -3.74
C VAL A 136 -9.35 10.75 -4.90
N GLY A 137 -10.59 11.05 -5.27
CA GLY A 137 -10.88 11.91 -6.42
C GLY A 137 -10.26 11.39 -7.73
N VAL A 138 -10.07 12.33 -8.66
CA VAL A 138 -9.35 12.16 -9.92
C VAL A 138 -8.55 13.43 -10.22
N GLY A 139 -7.53 13.34 -11.07
CA GLY A 139 -6.68 14.49 -11.43
C GLY A 139 -5.32 14.46 -10.75
N ASP A 140 -4.47 15.41 -11.16
CA ASP A 140 -3.13 15.60 -10.61
C ASP A 140 -3.19 16.12 -9.16
N ASP A 141 -2.16 15.87 -8.35
CA ASP A 141 -2.18 16.17 -6.90
C ASP A 141 -2.49 17.65 -6.56
N GLU A 142 -2.13 18.58 -7.45
CA GLU A 142 -2.37 20.03 -7.29
C GLU A 142 -3.78 20.47 -7.73
N ASP A 143 -4.47 19.63 -8.51
CA ASP A 143 -5.75 19.95 -9.17
C ASP A 143 -6.75 18.78 -9.01
N VAL A 144 -6.77 18.14 -7.83
CA VAL A 144 -7.68 17.02 -7.56
C VAL A 144 -9.13 17.49 -7.59
N GLU A 145 -9.94 16.83 -8.42
CA GLU A 145 -11.38 17.03 -8.51
C GLU A 145 -12.15 15.87 -7.86
N GLU A 146 -13.36 16.19 -7.39
CA GLU A 146 -14.32 15.15 -7.00
C GLU A 146 -14.74 14.34 -8.24
N SER A 147 -14.74 13.02 -8.09
CA SER A 147 -15.15 12.10 -9.15
C SER A 147 -16.65 12.23 -9.44
N LYS A 148 -17.05 12.17 -10.71
CA LYS A 148 -18.47 12.13 -11.09
C LYS A 148 -19.05 10.73 -10.96
N LEU A 149 -18.20 9.72 -10.79
CA LEU A 149 -18.63 8.38 -10.42
C LEU A 149 -19.23 8.44 -9.03
N ARG A 150 -20.43 7.88 -8.90
CA ARG A 150 -21.04 7.63 -7.59
C ARG A 150 -20.78 6.19 -7.22
N ASN A 151 -20.24 5.97 -6.03
CA ASN A 151 -20.46 4.69 -5.39
C ASN A 151 -21.93 4.63 -5.00
N ASP A 152 -22.61 3.53 -5.30
CA ASP A 152 -23.80 3.16 -4.56
C ASP A 152 -23.34 3.05 -3.10
N PHE A 153 -23.70 4.04 -2.28
CA PHE A 153 -23.22 4.23 -0.91
C PHE A 153 -23.52 2.96 -0.10
N ASN A 154 -22.57 2.02 -0.09
CA ASN A 154 -22.71 0.74 0.58
C ASN A 154 -22.27 0.92 2.02
N SER A 155 -22.93 0.24 2.95
CA SER A 155 -22.89 0.50 4.39
C SER A 155 -21.55 0.29 5.10
N ASP A 156 -20.47 -0.04 4.38
CA ASP A 156 -19.13 -0.26 4.96
C ASP A 156 -18.06 0.59 4.28
N ILE A 157 -18.17 1.91 4.46
CA ILE A 157 -17.24 2.91 3.90
C ILE A 157 -15.78 2.66 4.32
N ILE A 158 -15.53 1.97 5.45
CA ILE A 158 -14.17 1.64 5.93
C ILE A 158 -13.46 0.68 4.95
N GLN A 159 -14.22 -0.20 4.31
CA GLN A 159 -13.72 -1.16 3.32
C GLN A 159 -13.64 -0.58 1.91
N THR A 160 -14.04 0.69 1.70
CA THR A 160 -13.98 1.29 0.36
C THR A 160 -12.56 1.33 -0.19
N ASN A 161 -12.45 1.06 -1.49
CA ASN A 161 -11.22 1.27 -2.25
C ASN A 161 -11.20 2.65 -2.93
N CYS A 162 -12.24 3.47 -2.75
CA CYS A 162 -12.30 4.79 -3.35
C CYS A 162 -13.07 5.79 -2.49
N ILE A 163 -12.56 7.03 -2.44
CA ILE A 163 -13.25 8.20 -1.89
C ILE A 163 -13.45 9.19 -3.04
N PHE A 164 -14.69 9.39 -3.47
CA PHE A 164 -15.01 10.19 -4.64
C PHE A 164 -15.20 11.67 -4.35
N SER A 165 -15.59 12.01 -3.11
CA SER A 165 -15.95 13.37 -2.73
C SER A 165 -15.48 13.70 -1.32
N VAL A 166 -15.45 14.99 -1.00
CA VAL A 166 -15.20 15.49 0.36
C VAL A 166 -16.28 14.96 1.32
N PHE A 167 -17.52 14.81 0.86
CA PHE A 167 -18.58 14.21 1.67
C PHE A 167 -18.24 12.77 2.08
N GLU A 168 -17.79 11.93 1.13
CA GLU A 168 -17.34 10.56 1.41
C GLU A 168 -16.13 10.54 2.34
N ALA A 169 -15.17 11.46 2.16
CA ALA A 169 -14.03 11.59 3.07
C ALA A 169 -14.48 11.84 4.52
N VAL A 170 -15.43 12.77 4.73
CA VAL A 170 -15.97 13.08 6.05
C VAL A 170 -16.70 11.87 6.66
N GLU A 171 -17.51 11.15 5.86
CA GLU A 171 -18.20 9.95 6.33
C GLU A 171 -17.21 8.81 6.67
N PHE A 172 -16.11 8.68 5.91
CA PHE A 172 -15.04 7.73 6.20
C PHE A 172 -14.38 8.04 7.54
N LEU A 173 -14.03 9.30 7.82
CA LEU A 173 -13.44 9.73 9.08
C LEU A 173 -14.35 9.45 10.28
N LYS A 174 -15.65 9.75 10.14
CA LYS A 174 -16.66 9.42 11.17
C LYS A 174 -16.78 7.91 11.41
N ALA A 175 -16.71 7.11 10.34
CA ALA A 175 -16.74 5.66 10.45
C ALA A 175 -15.50 5.12 11.18
N CYS A 176 -14.29 5.62 10.86
CA CYS A 176 -13.08 5.28 11.59
C CYS A 176 -13.19 5.62 13.09
N GLN A 177 -13.71 6.81 13.43
CA GLN A 177 -13.94 7.20 14.83
C GLN A 177 -14.92 6.23 15.53
N SER A 178 -16.03 5.91 14.88
CA SER A 178 -17.03 4.97 15.41
C SER A 178 -16.46 3.56 15.61
N PHE A 179 -15.60 3.12 14.70
CA PHE A 179 -14.94 1.81 14.78
C PHE A 179 -13.92 1.77 15.92
N LYS A 180 -13.13 2.83 16.10
CA LYS A 180 -12.22 3.00 17.24
C LYS A 180 -12.97 2.93 18.58
N GLU A 181 -14.10 3.62 18.70
CA GLU A 181 -14.94 3.59 19.90
C GLU A 181 -15.49 2.18 20.21
N LYS A 182 -15.91 1.43 19.17
CA LYS A 182 -16.32 0.02 19.31
C LYS A 182 -15.17 -0.89 19.75
N ALA A 183 -13.97 -0.63 19.26
CA ALA A 183 -12.74 -1.32 19.69
C ALA A 183 -12.29 -0.93 21.10
N LYS A 184 -12.96 0.05 21.74
CA LYS A 184 -12.64 0.59 23.08
C LYS A 184 -11.22 1.13 23.18
N GLU A 185 -10.65 1.56 22.06
CA GLU A 185 -9.35 2.22 22.04
C GLU A 185 -9.55 3.74 22.16
N THR A 186 -8.88 4.37 23.12
CA THR A 186 -9.01 5.82 23.36
C THR A 186 -7.81 6.58 22.80
N ASN A 187 -6.69 5.89 22.58
CA ASN A 187 -5.47 6.46 22.03
C ASN A 187 -5.46 6.30 20.50
N ASN A 188 -5.51 7.44 19.79
CA ASN A 188 -5.43 7.47 18.32
C ASN A 188 -4.17 6.81 17.78
N TYR A 189 -3.04 7.01 18.46
CA TYR A 189 -1.76 6.44 18.02
C TYR A 189 -1.78 4.92 18.08
N GLU A 190 -2.18 4.33 19.20
CA GLU A 190 -2.25 2.87 19.33
C GLU A 190 -3.30 2.28 18.38
N PHE A 191 -4.44 2.95 18.19
CA PHE A 191 -5.43 2.54 17.21
C PHE A 191 -4.83 2.49 15.79
N PHE A 192 -4.31 3.61 15.29
CA PHE A 192 -3.83 3.69 13.91
C PHE A 192 -2.56 2.88 13.65
N LYS A 193 -1.73 2.65 14.68
CA LYS A 193 -0.61 1.72 14.63
C LYS A 193 -1.08 0.28 14.39
N ASN A 194 -2.20 -0.13 15.00
CA ASN A 194 -2.76 -1.47 14.82
C ASN A 194 -3.63 -1.59 13.55
N TYR A 195 -4.09 -0.47 12.98
CA TYR A 195 -4.88 -0.41 11.74
C TYR A 195 -4.19 0.44 10.65
N PRO A 196 -3.01 0.01 10.15
CA PRO A 196 -2.20 0.82 9.24
C PRO A 196 -2.90 1.16 7.92
N GLN A 197 -3.75 0.26 7.39
CA GLN A 197 -4.55 0.55 6.19
C GLN A 197 -5.50 1.74 6.39
N LEU A 198 -6.10 1.88 7.58
CA LEU A 198 -6.96 3.04 7.88
C LEU A 198 -6.13 4.31 8.04
N ALA A 199 -5.01 4.22 8.75
CA ALA A 199 -4.09 5.34 8.94
C ALA A 199 -3.59 5.87 7.58
N GLY A 200 -3.18 4.98 6.68
CA GLY A 200 -2.74 5.30 5.33
C GLY A 200 -3.85 5.93 4.49
N LYS A 201 -5.06 5.37 4.51
CA LYS A 201 -6.21 5.96 3.79
C LYS A 201 -6.52 7.38 4.28
N ILE A 202 -6.52 7.62 5.59
CA ILE A 202 -6.70 8.96 6.15
C ILE A 202 -5.61 9.90 5.64
N ALA A 203 -4.34 9.52 5.80
CA ALA A 203 -3.22 10.33 5.35
C ALA A 203 -3.29 10.65 3.85
N TYR A 204 -3.69 9.68 3.03
CA TYR A 204 -3.82 9.88 1.59
C TYR A 204 -5.03 10.75 1.19
N ILE A 205 -6.15 10.67 1.94
CA ILE A 205 -7.27 11.60 1.78
C ILE A 205 -6.80 13.03 2.05
N TYR A 206 -6.05 13.25 3.14
CA TYR A 206 -5.45 14.56 3.41
C TYR A 206 -4.50 14.95 2.29
N TYR A 207 -3.55 14.08 1.91
CA TYR A 207 -2.63 14.36 0.81
C TYR A 207 -3.34 14.81 -0.47
N ARG A 208 -4.46 14.17 -0.86
CA ARG A 208 -5.14 14.49 -2.11
C ARG A 208 -6.11 15.67 -2.03
N PHE A 209 -6.85 15.84 -0.94
CA PHE A 209 -7.85 16.93 -0.83
C PHE A 209 -7.34 18.18 -0.12
N ASP A 210 -6.40 18.06 0.83
CA ASP A 210 -5.79 19.19 1.54
C ASP A 210 -4.91 20.02 0.59
N LEU A 211 -4.21 19.37 -0.35
CA LEU A 211 -3.38 20.06 -1.35
C LEU A 211 -4.22 20.91 -2.33
N ALA A 212 -5.50 20.58 -2.52
CA ALA A 212 -6.34 21.16 -3.58
C ALA A 212 -7.44 22.11 -3.07
N ASN A 213 -7.77 22.14 -1.77
CA ASN A 213 -8.95 22.86 -1.28
C ASN A 213 -8.80 23.46 0.12
N GLU A 214 -8.69 24.80 0.22
CA GLU A 214 -8.63 25.55 1.50
C GLU A 214 -9.84 25.31 2.45
N LYS A 215 -10.93 24.70 1.96
CA LYS A 215 -12.13 24.40 2.78
C LYS A 215 -12.09 23.03 3.47
N PHE A 216 -11.18 22.14 3.08
CA PHE A 216 -10.97 20.85 3.75
C PHE A 216 -10.21 21.05 5.05
#